data_AF-R7UXZ1-F1
#
_entry.id   AF-R7UXZ1-F1
#
_cell.length_a   1.000
_cell.length_b   1.000
_cell.length_c   1.000
_cell.angle_alpha   90.00
_cell.angle_beta   90.00
_cell.angle_gamma   90.00
#
_symmetry.space_group_name_H-M   'P 1'
#
loop_
_entity.id
_entity.type
_entity.pdbx_description
1 polymer ?
#
loop_
_entity_poly.entity_id
_entity_poly.type
_entity_poly.pdbx_seq_one_letter_code
_entity_poly.pdbx_strand_id
1 'polypeptide(L)'
;MGVSCVQRKSFVREDCSLERASCLHVRCILKLILNVLIKEMYKKLLWEAGSDTVVSSYMVGFYDNKKLIGKGFGESVPIAEEMAARDALRNVFGLKLNRPALPFGKEGRNLNLDLTKLNASMAQISSSPQQQLN
;
A
#
# COMPACT_ATOMS: atom_id res chain seq x y z
N MET A 1 -40.74 1.28 -3.38
CA MET A 1 -39.77 2.40 -3.36
C MET A 1 -38.39 1.83 -3.63
N GLY A 2 -38.01 1.69 -4.90
CA GLY A 2 -36.68 1.22 -5.29
C GLY A 2 -35.82 2.41 -5.65
N VAL A 3 -34.74 2.64 -4.92
CA VAL A 3 -33.71 3.58 -5.35
C VAL A 3 -32.93 2.92 -6.48
N SER A 4 -33.20 3.37 -7.71
CA SER A 4 -32.38 2.98 -8.85
C SER A 4 -30.98 3.56 -8.63
N CYS A 5 -30.01 2.68 -8.41
CA CYS A 5 -28.60 3.02 -8.57
C CYS A 5 -28.36 3.32 -10.06
N VAL A 6 -28.62 4.57 -10.46
CA VAL A 6 -28.25 5.07 -11.77
C VAL A 6 -26.73 5.15 -11.79
N GLN A 7 -26.09 4.11 -12.29
CA GLN A 7 -24.70 4.14 -12.72
C GLN A 7 -24.63 5.11 -13.90
N ARG A 8 -24.57 6.43 -13.62
CA ARG A 8 -24.14 7.38 -14.64
C ARG A 8 -22.72 6.95 -15.00
N LYS A 9 -22.50 6.62 -16.27
CA LYS A 9 -21.17 6.62 -16.87
C LYS A 9 -20.69 8.07 -16.87
N SER A 10 -20.24 8.56 -15.72
CA SER A 10 -19.49 9.80 -15.63
C SER A 10 -18.14 9.51 -16.27
N PHE A 11 -18.04 9.78 -17.57
CA PHE A 11 -16.78 10.11 -18.23
C PHE A 11 -16.28 11.40 -17.57
N VAL A 12 -15.64 11.26 -16.41
CA VAL A 12 -15.06 12.40 -15.70
C VAL A 12 -13.86 12.85 -16.52
N ARG A 13 -14.04 14.00 -17.18
CA ARG A 13 -12.96 14.73 -17.84
C ARG A 13 -11.85 14.96 -16.83
N GLU A 14 -10.63 14.66 -17.24
CA GLU A 14 -9.41 15.03 -16.53
C GLU A 14 -9.21 16.55 -16.59
N ASP A 15 -10.02 17.33 -15.87
CA ASP A 15 -9.70 18.73 -15.60
C ASP A 15 -8.75 18.80 -14.39
N CYS A 16 -7.51 18.42 -14.71
CA CYS A 16 -6.35 18.44 -13.84
C CYS A 16 -5.86 19.89 -13.69
N SER A 17 -6.40 20.67 -12.75
CA SER A 17 -5.88 22.04 -12.50
C SER A 17 -6.00 22.57 -11.07
N LEU A 18 -6.57 21.85 -10.10
CA LEU A 18 -6.75 22.41 -8.76
C LEU A 18 -6.57 21.36 -7.66
N GLU A 19 -5.32 21.18 -7.20
CA GLU A 19 -4.90 20.94 -5.81
C GLU A 19 -3.43 20.48 -5.81
N ARG A 20 -2.52 21.46 -5.88
CA ARG A 20 -1.07 21.22 -5.84
C ARG A 20 -0.51 21.02 -4.42
N ALA A 21 -1.33 20.99 -3.38
CA ALA A 21 -0.88 20.96 -1.98
C ALA A 21 -1.18 19.67 -1.21
N SER A 22 -2.26 18.94 -1.52
CA SER A 22 -2.68 17.73 -0.79
C SER A 22 -1.92 16.45 -1.20
N CYS A 23 -1.06 16.51 -2.23
CA CYS A 23 -0.63 15.32 -2.98
C CYS A 23 0.84 14.87 -2.78
N LEU A 24 1.59 15.37 -1.79
CA LEU A 24 3.01 14.99 -1.64
C LEU A 24 3.17 13.46 -1.40
N HIS A 25 2.27 12.87 -0.60
CA HIS A 25 2.27 11.43 -0.34
C HIS A 25 1.93 10.62 -1.61
N VAL A 26 0.89 11.02 -2.35
CA VAL A 26 0.45 10.33 -3.57
C VAL A 26 1.52 10.40 -4.67
N ARG A 27 2.20 11.55 -4.83
CA ARG A 27 3.32 11.72 -5.76
C ARG A 27 4.52 10.81 -5.43
N CYS A 28 4.86 10.70 -4.14
CA CYS A 28 5.95 9.81 -3.71
C CYS A 28 5.60 8.34 -3.97
N ILE A 29 4.36 7.94 -3.69
CA ILE A 29 3.90 6.56 -3.90
C ILE A 29 3.84 6.22 -5.40
N LEU A 30 3.32 7.13 -6.24
CA LEU A 30 3.34 6.95 -7.69
C LEU A 30 4.76 6.91 -8.26
N LYS A 31 5.69 7.76 -7.77
CA LYS A 31 7.12 7.67 -8.13
C LYS A 31 7.71 6.30 -7.75
N LEU A 32 7.32 5.74 -6.61
CA LEU A 32 7.77 4.41 -6.20
C LEU A 32 7.23 3.33 -7.15
N ILE A 33 5.94 3.41 -7.54
CA ILE A 33 5.33 2.49 -8.51
C ILE A 33 6.00 2.59 -9.89
N LEU A 34 6.26 3.81 -10.37
CA LEU A 34 6.93 4.11 -11.64
C LEU A 34 8.40 3.67 -11.66
N ASN A 35 9.11 3.85 -10.55
CA ASN A 35 10.53 3.47 -10.45
C ASN A 35 10.73 1.96 -10.27
N VAL A 36 9.73 1.24 -9.74
CA VAL A 36 9.88 -0.19 -9.46
C VAL A 36 9.79 -1.00 -10.73
N LEU A 37 8.68 -1.03 -11.48
CA LEU A 37 8.55 -2.03 -12.56
C LEU A 37 7.58 -1.72 -13.73
N ILE A 38 6.80 -0.63 -13.72
CA ILE A 38 5.62 -0.51 -14.62
C ILE A 38 5.65 0.77 -15.45
N LYS A 39 5.68 0.58 -16.78
CA LYS A 39 5.91 1.63 -17.78
C LYS A 39 4.66 2.45 -18.11
N GLU A 40 3.47 1.86 -18.07
CA GLU A 40 2.20 2.53 -18.42
C GLU A 40 1.07 2.15 -17.44
N MET A 41 1.13 2.76 -16.26
CA MET A 41 0.06 2.68 -15.27
C MET A 41 -1.01 3.73 -15.54
N TYR A 42 -2.27 3.32 -15.54
CA TYR A 42 -3.39 4.27 -15.56
C TYR A 42 -4.36 4.02 -14.41
N LYS A 43 -4.96 5.10 -13.92
CA LYS A 43 -6.00 5.08 -12.89
C LYS A 43 -7.38 5.15 -13.53
N LYS A 44 -8.35 4.46 -12.95
CA LYS A 44 -9.75 4.51 -13.39
C LYS A 44 -10.68 4.51 -12.19
N LEU A 45 -11.73 5.34 -12.24
CA LEU A 45 -12.84 5.27 -11.30
C LEU A 45 -13.66 4.02 -11.63
N LEU A 46 -13.78 3.12 -10.65
CA LEU A 46 -14.58 1.90 -10.79
C LEU A 46 -16.02 2.22 -10.42
N TRP A 47 -16.23 2.62 -9.17
CA TRP A 47 -17.55 2.88 -8.58
C TRP A 47 -17.59 4.26 -7.91
N GLU A 48 -18.78 4.84 -7.91
CA GLU A 48 -19.13 6.10 -7.27
C GLU A 48 -20.51 5.92 -6.63
N ALA A 49 -20.63 6.28 -5.36
CA ALA A 49 -21.87 6.25 -4.62
C ALA A 49 -22.00 7.51 -3.76
N GLY A 50 -23.18 8.14 -3.80
CA GLY A 50 -23.48 9.31 -2.97
C GLY A 50 -22.61 10.52 -3.27
N SER A 51 -22.36 10.84 -4.54
CA SER A 51 -21.53 11.98 -4.97
C SER A 51 -21.93 13.31 -4.34
N ASP A 52 -23.22 13.47 -4.05
CA ASP A 52 -23.82 14.72 -3.60
C ASP A 52 -24.15 14.71 -2.09
N THR A 53 -23.77 13.64 -1.37
CA THR A 53 -24.01 13.51 0.06
C THR A 53 -22.75 13.79 0.87
N VAL A 54 -22.92 14.13 2.15
CA VAL A 54 -21.79 14.32 3.10
C VAL A 54 -20.96 13.04 3.26
N VAL A 55 -21.55 11.87 2.96
CA VAL A 55 -20.88 10.57 3.07
C VAL A 55 -20.80 9.92 1.69
N SER A 56 -20.00 10.53 0.82
CA SER A 56 -19.68 10.00 -0.51
C SER A 56 -18.72 8.82 -0.40
N SER A 57 -18.77 7.90 -1.36
CA SER A 57 -17.85 6.76 -1.45
C SER A 57 -17.41 6.55 -2.90
N TYR A 58 -16.10 6.66 -3.10
CA TYR A 58 -15.45 6.48 -4.40
C TYR A 58 -14.53 5.27 -4.34
N MET A 59 -14.52 4.51 -5.43
CA MET A 59 -13.63 3.38 -5.62
C MET A 59 -12.74 3.60 -6.84
N VAL A 60 -11.44 3.66 -6.63
CA VAL A 60 -10.44 3.85 -7.69
C VAL A 60 -9.58 2.58 -7.83
N GLY A 61 -9.20 2.27 -9.06
CA GLY A 61 -8.37 1.13 -9.39
C GLY A 61 -7.21 1.51 -10.31
N PHE A 62 -6.07 0.88 -10.06
CA PHE A 62 -4.86 0.99 -10.86
C PHE A 62 -4.71 -0.21 -11.79
N TYR A 63 -4.45 0.08 -13.06
CA TYR A 63 -4.31 -0.92 -14.10
C TYR A 63 -2.93 -0.83 -14.77
N ASP A 64 -2.36 -1.99 -15.07
CA ASP A 64 -1.21 -2.17 -15.96
C ASP A 64 -1.62 -3.13 -17.06
N ASN A 65 -1.47 -2.75 -18.33
CA ASN A 65 -1.79 -3.62 -19.46
C ASN A 65 -3.18 -4.31 -19.34
N LYS A 66 -4.19 -3.55 -18.88
CA LYS A 66 -5.58 -4.01 -18.59
C LYS A 66 -5.74 -4.98 -17.41
N LYS A 67 -4.67 -5.29 -16.68
CA LYS A 67 -4.71 -6.07 -15.44
C LYS A 67 -4.85 -5.14 -14.24
N LEU A 68 -5.81 -5.43 -13.37
CA LEU A 68 -5.99 -4.71 -12.12
C LEU A 68 -4.86 -5.06 -11.15
N ILE A 69 -4.08 -4.06 -10.71
CA ILE A 69 -2.99 -4.25 -9.76
C ILE A 69 -3.46 -3.97 -8.34
N GLY A 70 -4.23 -2.92 -8.14
CA GLY A 70 -4.67 -2.49 -6.81
C GLY A 70 -5.92 -1.65 -6.89
N LYS A 71 -6.70 -1.65 -5.81
CA LYS A 71 -7.94 -0.90 -5.71
C LYS A 71 -8.12 -0.34 -4.31
N GLY A 72 -8.81 0.79 -4.19
CA GLY A 72 -9.01 1.48 -2.93
C GLY A 72 -10.33 2.21 -2.89
N PHE A 73 -10.88 2.31 -1.68
CA PHE A 73 -12.06 3.13 -1.38
C PHE A 73 -11.63 4.40 -0.64
N GLY A 74 -12.39 5.47 -0.83
CA GLY A 74 -12.21 6.72 -0.11
C GLY A 74 -13.47 7.56 -0.13
N GLU A 75 -13.59 8.43 0.87
CA GLU A 75 -14.66 9.43 0.92
C GLU A 75 -14.59 10.40 -0.25
N SER A 76 -13.36 10.71 -0.69
CA SER A 76 -13.07 11.55 -1.84
C SER A 76 -12.16 10.84 -2.83
N VAL A 77 -12.18 11.29 -4.09
CA VAL A 77 -11.33 10.75 -5.17
C VAL A 77 -9.82 10.72 -4.81
N PRO A 78 -9.20 11.79 -4.27
CA PRO A 78 -7.77 11.74 -3.94
C PRO A 78 -7.44 10.74 -2.82
N ILE A 79 -8.32 10.58 -1.84
CA ILE A 79 -8.15 9.59 -0.77
C ILE A 79 -8.27 8.17 -1.34
N ALA A 80 -9.25 7.94 -2.21
CA ALA A 80 -9.42 6.64 -2.88
C ALA A 80 -8.20 6.29 -3.75
N GLU A 81 -7.60 7.27 -4.43
CA GLU A 81 -6.36 7.11 -5.19
C GLU A 81 -5.18 6.72 -4.30
N GLU A 82 -5.00 7.40 -3.16
CA GLU A 82 -3.93 7.08 -2.21
C GLU A 82 -4.07 5.65 -1.68
N MET A 83 -5.30 5.27 -1.30
CA MET A 83 -5.61 3.93 -0.81
C MET A 83 -5.36 2.86 -1.87
N ALA A 84 -5.76 3.13 -3.12
CA ALA A 84 -5.51 2.22 -4.23
C ALA A 84 -4.02 2.06 -4.53
N ALA A 85 -3.23 3.12 -4.36
CA ALA A 85 -1.79 3.10 -4.60
C ALA A 85 -1.05 2.31 -3.51
N ARG A 86 -1.48 2.44 -2.25
CA ARG A 86 -0.99 1.62 -1.12
C ARG A 86 -1.29 0.13 -1.33
N ASP A 87 -2.49 -0.19 -1.81
CA ASP A 87 -2.87 -1.56 -2.15
C ASP A 87 -2.03 -2.11 -3.32
N ALA A 88 -1.81 -1.30 -4.36
CA ALA A 88 -0.95 -1.65 -5.48
C ALA A 88 0.48 -1.97 -5.03
N LEU A 89 1.08 -1.13 -4.17
CA LEU A 89 2.39 -1.40 -3.59
C LEU A 89 2.43 -2.71 -2.79
N ARG A 90 1.44 -2.96 -1.94
CA ARG A 90 1.34 -4.23 -1.19
C ARG A 90 1.30 -5.44 -2.12
N ASN A 91 0.59 -5.31 -3.24
CA ASN A 91 0.46 -6.37 -4.23
C ASN A 91 1.78 -6.61 -4.99
N VAL A 92 2.52 -5.56 -5.32
CA VAL A 92 3.84 -5.65 -5.96
C VAL A 92 4.88 -6.27 -5.03
N PHE A 93 4.90 -5.89 -3.75
CA PHE A 93 5.84 -6.44 -2.77
C PHE A 93 5.43 -7.80 -2.18
N GLY A 94 4.29 -8.39 -2.60
CA GLY A 94 3.80 -9.65 -2.04
C GLY A 94 3.33 -9.56 -0.58
N LEU A 95 3.10 -8.34 -0.06
CA LEU A 95 2.66 -8.06 1.31
C LEU A 95 1.12 -8.09 1.42
N LYS A 96 0.50 -9.06 0.77
CA LYS A 96 -0.97 -9.24 0.81
C LYS A 96 -1.40 -9.73 2.18
N LEU A 97 -2.66 -9.45 2.54
CA LEU A 97 -3.24 -9.95 3.80
C LEU A 97 -3.20 -11.48 3.87
N ASN A 98 -3.36 -12.15 2.73
CA ASN A 98 -3.31 -13.61 2.60
C ASN A 98 -1.91 -14.17 2.33
N ARG A 99 -0.84 -13.48 2.76
CA ARG A 99 0.53 -14.01 2.66
C ARG A 99 0.74 -15.12 3.71
N PRO A 100 1.60 -16.12 3.45
CA PRO A 100 1.93 -17.11 4.46
C PRO A 100 2.50 -16.43 5.71
N ALA A 101 2.20 -17.00 6.88
CA ALA A 101 2.78 -16.57 8.13
C ALA A 101 4.31 -16.62 8.05
N LEU A 102 4.98 -15.77 8.83
CA LEU A 102 6.43 -15.79 8.92
C LEU A 102 6.92 -17.20 9.31
N PRO A 103 8.01 -17.71 8.69
CA PRO A 103 8.48 -19.08 8.90
C PRO A 103 8.79 -19.38 10.37
N PHE A 104 9.26 -18.37 11.11
CA PHE A 104 9.61 -18.50 12.52
C PHE A 104 8.42 -18.33 13.49
N GLY A 105 7.18 -18.31 13.01
CA GLY A 105 6.01 -18.04 13.87
C GLY A 105 5.77 -19.08 14.98
N LYS A 106 6.07 -20.36 14.72
CA LYS A 106 5.94 -21.45 15.71
C LYS A 106 7.22 -21.59 16.53
N GLU A 107 8.36 -21.69 15.86
CA GLU A 107 9.68 -21.83 16.49
C GLU A 107 10.02 -20.65 17.41
N GLY A 108 9.64 -19.43 17.01
CA GLY A 108 9.85 -18.22 17.79
C GLY A 108 9.16 -18.20 19.15
N ARG A 109 8.02 -18.91 19.30
CA ARG A 109 7.30 -19.00 20.58
C ARG A 109 7.98 -19.97 21.56
N ASN A 110 8.75 -20.91 21.04
CA ASN A 110 9.45 -21.92 21.83
C ASN A 110 10.90 -21.51 22.12
N LEU A 111 11.31 -20.28 21.77
CA LEU A 111 12.64 -19.78 22.09
C LEU A 111 12.75 -19.58 23.61
N ASN A 112 13.66 -20.33 24.24
CA ASN A 112 14.08 -20.08 25.61
C ASN A 112 15.04 -18.88 25.60
N LEU A 113 14.46 -17.68 25.63
CA LEU A 113 15.19 -16.43 25.70
C LEU A 113 15.60 -16.18 27.14
N ASP A 114 16.91 -16.06 27.38
CA ASP A 114 17.41 -15.56 28.65
C ASP A 114 17.20 -14.04 28.72
N LEU A 115 16.05 -13.66 29.30
CA LEU A 115 15.65 -12.26 29.47
C LEU A 115 16.56 -11.49 30.43
N THR A 116 17.38 -12.20 31.22
CA THR A 116 18.32 -11.59 32.17
C THR A 116 19.66 -11.27 31.52
N LYS A 117 19.93 -11.82 30.34
CA LYS A 117 21.16 -11.58 29.60
C LYS A 117 21.14 -10.18 29.00
N LEU A 118 21.96 -9.30 29.54
CA LEU A 118 22.19 -7.98 28.96
C LEU A 118 22.88 -8.12 27.59
N ASN A 119 22.44 -7.31 26.63
CA ASN A 119 23.10 -7.20 25.33
C ASN A 119 24.56 -6.81 25.56
N ALA A 120 25.48 -7.54 24.92
CA ALA A 120 26.91 -7.24 25.02
C ALA A 120 27.15 -5.79 24.59
N SER A 121 27.84 -5.03 25.43
CA SER A 121 28.19 -3.65 25.11
C SER A 121 29.15 -3.66 23.92
N MET A 122 29.08 -2.63 23.06
CA MET A 122 29.89 -2.55 21.84
C MET A 122 31.41 -2.75 22.10
N ALA A 123 31.89 -2.29 23.26
CA ALA A 123 33.26 -2.48 23.73
C ALA A 123 33.65 -3.95 23.96
N GLN A 124 32.71 -4.80 24.40
CA GLN A 124 32.95 -6.23 24.66
C GLN A 124 33.02 -7.05 23.36
N ILE A 125 32.30 -6.63 22.32
CA ILE A 125 32.30 -7.27 21.00
C ILE A 125 33.60 -6.95 20.25
N SER A 126 34.13 -5.74 20.40
CA SER A 126 35.41 -5.35 19.81
C SER A 126 36.61 -5.99 20.49
N SER A 127 36.49 -6.46 21.73
CA SER A 127 37.60 -6.97 22.53
C SER A 127 37.78 -8.49 22.49
N SER A 128 36.86 -9.26 21.90
CA SER A 128 37.02 -10.73 21.82
C SER A 128 38.09 -11.10 20.78
N PRO A 129 39.16 -11.83 21.15
CA PRO A 129 40.12 -12.35 20.18
C PRO A 129 39.42 -13.34 19.25
N GLN A 130 39.64 -13.21 17.94
CA GLN A 130 39.14 -14.18 16.96
C GLN A 130 39.62 -15.57 17.37
N GLN A 131 38.69 -16.45 17.77
CA GLN A 131 39.00 -17.85 18.01
C GLN A 131 39.52 -18.43 16.69
N GLN A 132 40.79 -18.81 16.70
CA GLN A 132 41.51 -19.35 15.56
C GLN A 132 40.76 -20.57 15.01
N LEU A 133 40.37 -20.46 13.74
CA LEU A 133 39.94 -21.57 12.90
C LEU A 133 41.09 -22.59 12.88
N ASN A 134 40.87 -23.78 13.44
CA ASN A 134 41.76 -24.92 13.31
C ASN A 134 41.14 -25.90 12.31
#